data_AF-A0A917QFD0-F1
#
_entry.id   AF-A0A917QFD0-F1
#
_cell.length_a   1.000
_cell.length_b   1.000
_cell.length_c   1.000
_cell.angle_alpha   90.00
_cell.angle_beta   90.00
_cell.angle_gamma   90.00
#
_symmetry.space_group_name_H-M   'P 1'
#
loop_
_entity.id
_entity.type
_entity.pdbx_description
1 polymer ?
#
loop_
_entity_poly.entity_id
_entity_poly.type
_entity_poly.pdbx_seq_one_letter_code
_entity_poly.pdbx_strand_id
1 'polypeptide(L)'
;MLGLSMQAGCPFCGGEHWESGRTSSDPAASSVLSSSSTVQDHTALLSGFALTSPVFGPTPVVVTYSFSSAEPTRNFEPGANPFVAPLDAQQRAMVRDALAQWEAAAGLTFIETSKHEGDILFGIYTLSSGAGGDASYPQHGSFVDPAGVLRVFSGLEAASGNVRFSSSVGAWSAETFLDIALHEIGHAIGLKHPFENTPRLDATFDNKSQTVMSYTGPKATALGPLDVAAARALYGAPLTPETTRPWSWDGHNEIFTRSGTAASEYLRGTNAADVVDTVGGRDAVVTFDGADRIVARGQSLEVNAGRGIDVVVNTVSRDLVSDIYIAPGGTFTRITIGSEQQNLVGVERVHFADVALALDLEGFAGQAYRLYEAALDRTPDHGGLGHWIAALDAGMPLLEAASGFIRSQEFRNLYGPDPDNASFVTAIYKNVLERDPEPQGFDYWLGKLTSGVTQAEVLLGFSESVENKNSVAQAIADGIVYDLSVA
;
A
#
# COMPACT_ATOMS: atom_id res chain seq x y z
N MET A 1 6.37 -14.27 -30.17
CA MET A 1 5.10 -14.91 -29.74
C MET A 1 5.43 -15.98 -28.71
N LEU A 2 5.27 -15.64 -27.44
CA LEU A 2 5.08 -16.54 -26.30
C LEU A 2 4.55 -15.61 -25.20
N GLY A 3 3.23 -15.47 -25.14
CA GLY A 3 2.55 -14.71 -24.08
C GLY A 3 2.50 -15.60 -22.84
N LEU A 4 3.20 -15.20 -21.80
CA LEU A 4 2.99 -15.73 -20.46
C LEU A 4 1.80 -14.97 -19.86
N SER A 5 0.65 -15.63 -19.76
CA SER A 5 -0.45 -15.14 -18.94
C SER A 5 -0.10 -15.39 -17.47
N MET A 6 0.12 -14.34 -16.69
CA MET A 6 0.18 -14.45 -15.24
C MET A 6 -1.25 -14.35 -14.68
N GLN A 7 -1.78 -15.50 -14.26
CA GLN A 7 -2.95 -15.59 -13.39
C GLN A 7 -2.50 -15.33 -11.96
N ALA A 8 -2.98 -14.25 -11.35
CA ALA A 8 -3.04 -14.08 -9.90
C ALA A 8 -4.39 -13.40 -9.58
N GLY A 9 -5.32 -14.17 -9.03
CA GLY A 9 -6.69 -13.73 -8.73
C GLY A 9 -6.79 -12.91 -7.45
N CYS A 10 -7.74 -11.99 -7.42
CA CYS A 10 -8.17 -11.26 -6.23
C CYS A 10 -8.86 -12.23 -5.24
N PRO A 11 -8.41 -12.36 -3.98
CA PRO A 11 -8.97 -13.31 -3.02
C PRO A 11 -10.37 -12.92 -2.50
N PHE A 12 -10.86 -11.71 -2.79
CA PHE A 12 -12.19 -11.23 -2.38
C PHE A 12 -13.29 -11.40 -3.44
N CYS A 13 -12.90 -11.69 -4.68
CA CYS A 13 -13.84 -12.01 -5.74
C CYS A 13 -14.01 -13.52 -5.77
N GLY A 14 -15.14 -14.04 -5.27
CA GLY A 14 -15.52 -15.43 -5.47
C GLY A 14 -15.24 -15.82 -6.94
N GLY A 15 -14.46 -16.88 -7.13
CA GLY A 15 -13.74 -17.17 -8.37
C GLY A 15 -14.61 -17.34 -9.61
N GLU A 16 -14.98 -16.21 -10.24
CA GLU A 16 -15.47 -16.16 -11.61
C GLU A 16 -14.42 -15.46 -12.48
N HIS A 17 -13.77 -16.30 -13.29
CA HIS A 17 -12.77 -15.95 -14.28
C HIS A 17 -13.27 -14.86 -15.23
N TRP A 18 -12.64 -13.68 -15.21
CA TRP A 18 -12.72 -12.75 -16.33
C TRP A 18 -11.66 -13.14 -17.37
N GLU A 19 -12.15 -13.54 -18.55
CA GLU A 19 -11.42 -13.79 -19.80
C GLU A 19 -10.58 -15.06 -19.94
N SER A 20 -11.26 -16.21 -20.04
CA SER A 20 -10.97 -17.16 -21.13
C SER A 20 -12.17 -18.08 -21.40
N GLY A 21 -12.84 -17.92 -22.54
CA GLY A 21 -13.74 -18.92 -23.12
C GLY A 21 -15.25 -18.66 -23.01
N ARG A 22 -15.80 -17.82 -23.89
CA ARG A 22 -17.16 -18.06 -24.42
C ARG A 22 -17.04 -18.79 -25.74
N THR A 23 -17.14 -20.12 -25.71
CA THR A 23 -17.55 -20.86 -26.90
C THR A 23 -19.03 -20.64 -27.14
N SER A 24 -19.34 -20.25 -28.36
CA SER A 24 -20.68 -20.01 -28.90
C SER A 24 -21.64 -21.20 -28.71
N SER A 25 -22.71 -21.02 -27.93
CA SER A 25 -24.02 -21.66 -28.16
C SER A 25 -25.06 -21.27 -27.09
N ASP A 26 -25.45 -19.99 -27.05
CA ASP A 26 -26.69 -19.58 -26.36
C ASP A 26 -27.45 -18.57 -27.25
N PRO A 27 -28.63 -18.93 -27.81
CA PRO A 27 -29.24 -18.16 -28.89
C PRO A 27 -30.14 -16.99 -28.43
N ALA A 28 -30.06 -16.56 -27.17
CA ALA A 28 -30.88 -15.45 -26.64
C ALA A 28 -30.09 -14.25 -26.09
N ALA A 29 -28.76 -14.20 -26.26
CA ALA A 29 -27.92 -13.08 -25.86
C ALA A 29 -26.95 -12.64 -26.98
N SER A 30 -27.36 -12.77 -28.24
CA SER A 30 -26.56 -12.40 -29.41
C SER A 30 -27.24 -11.28 -30.20
N SER A 31 -27.05 -10.03 -29.74
CA SER A 31 -27.26 -8.86 -30.60
C SER A 31 -26.48 -7.59 -30.20
N VAL A 32 -25.54 -7.63 -29.25
CA VAL A 32 -24.75 -6.42 -28.89
C VAL A 32 -23.28 -6.74 -28.58
N LEU A 33 -22.58 -7.44 -29.47
CA LEU A 33 -21.10 -7.48 -29.47
C LEU A 33 -20.58 -7.60 -30.90
N SER A 34 -20.65 -6.52 -31.68
CA SER A 34 -19.69 -6.20 -32.74
C SER A 34 -19.93 -4.78 -33.27
N SER A 35 -19.54 -3.76 -32.50
CA SER A 35 -19.20 -2.48 -33.14
C SER A 35 -17.74 -2.19 -32.82
N SER A 36 -16.91 -2.21 -33.86
CA SER A 36 -15.60 -1.56 -33.86
C SER A 36 -15.88 -0.06 -33.73
N SER A 37 -16.11 0.41 -32.52
CA SER A 37 -16.43 1.82 -32.28
C SER A 37 -15.18 2.64 -32.54
N THR A 38 -15.17 3.28 -33.71
CA THR A 38 -14.26 4.37 -34.03
C THR A 38 -14.94 5.66 -33.60
N VAL A 39 -14.24 6.49 -32.83
CA VAL A 39 -14.75 7.76 -32.31
C VAL A 39 -13.81 8.90 -32.71
N GLN A 40 -14.28 10.13 -32.64
CA GLN A 40 -13.48 11.34 -32.93
C GLN A 40 -13.27 12.19 -31.68
N ASP A 41 -13.45 11.60 -30.50
CA ASP A 41 -13.40 12.27 -29.21
C ASP A 41 -12.48 11.55 -28.21
N HIS A 42 -12.37 12.14 -27.02
CA HIS A 42 -11.47 11.72 -25.95
C HIS A 42 -11.78 10.32 -25.39
N THR A 43 -12.95 9.74 -25.67
CA THR A 43 -13.29 8.41 -25.16
C THR A 43 -12.36 7.32 -25.70
N ALA A 44 -11.73 7.56 -26.87
CA ALA A 44 -10.67 6.70 -27.41
C ALA A 44 -9.38 6.70 -26.57
N LEU A 45 -9.21 7.61 -25.63
CA LEU A 45 -8.01 7.70 -24.79
C LEU A 45 -8.23 7.13 -23.39
N LEU A 46 -9.46 6.77 -23.00
CA LEU A 46 -9.71 6.25 -21.65
C LEU A 46 -9.31 4.77 -21.58
N SER A 47 -8.37 4.44 -20.69
CA SER A 47 -7.88 3.06 -20.50
C SER A 47 -8.84 2.17 -19.70
N GLY A 48 -9.73 2.79 -18.91
CA GLY A 48 -10.50 2.12 -17.86
C GLY A 48 -9.80 2.13 -16.50
N PHE A 49 -8.51 2.48 -16.46
CA PHE A 49 -7.75 2.76 -15.24
C PHE A 49 -7.72 4.25 -14.96
N ALA A 50 -7.77 4.63 -13.68
CA ALA A 50 -7.65 6.01 -13.23
C ALA A 50 -7.10 6.05 -11.81
N LEU A 51 -6.55 7.20 -11.39
CA LEU A 51 -6.10 7.42 -10.02
C LEU A 51 -7.27 7.55 -9.03
N THR A 52 -8.49 7.73 -9.52
CA THR A 52 -9.72 7.78 -8.71
C THR A 52 -10.68 6.70 -9.17
N SER A 53 -11.69 6.41 -8.34
CA SER A 53 -12.74 5.48 -8.70
C SER A 53 -13.72 6.10 -9.71
N PRO A 54 -13.96 5.45 -10.86
CA PRO A 54 -14.89 5.94 -11.87
C PRO A 54 -16.35 5.98 -11.36
N VAL A 55 -16.65 5.32 -10.23
CA VAL A 55 -17.98 5.31 -9.60
C VAL A 55 -18.42 6.72 -9.17
N PHE A 56 -17.49 7.58 -8.75
CA PHE A 56 -17.80 8.92 -8.22
C PHE A 56 -17.73 10.02 -9.28
N GLY A 57 -17.45 9.65 -10.54
CA GLY A 57 -17.23 10.61 -11.61
C GLY A 57 -15.92 11.39 -11.44
N PRO A 58 -15.75 12.49 -12.22
CA PRO A 58 -14.49 13.21 -12.27
C PRO A 58 -14.15 13.82 -10.92
N THR A 59 -13.03 13.39 -10.32
CA THR A 59 -12.65 13.77 -8.95
C THR A 59 -11.21 14.26 -8.94
N PRO A 60 -10.93 15.46 -8.38
CA PRO A 60 -9.57 15.94 -8.25
C PRO A 60 -8.70 15.03 -7.38
N VAL A 61 -7.44 14.86 -7.76
CA VAL A 61 -6.48 13.95 -7.10
C VAL A 61 -5.16 14.65 -6.84
N VAL A 62 -4.58 14.34 -5.67
CA VAL A 62 -3.20 14.66 -5.32
C VAL A 62 -2.35 13.42 -5.53
N VAL A 63 -1.20 13.57 -6.18
CA VAL A 63 -0.27 12.50 -6.54
C VAL A 63 1.13 12.92 -6.09
N THR A 64 1.80 12.10 -5.29
CA THR A 64 3.23 12.35 -5.02
C THR A 64 4.10 11.81 -6.16
N TYR A 65 5.27 12.41 -6.38
CA TYR A 65 6.25 11.86 -7.33
C TYR A 65 7.67 12.08 -6.83
N SER A 66 8.58 11.22 -7.27
CA SER A 66 10.00 11.37 -6.95
C SER A 66 10.90 10.90 -8.09
N PHE A 67 12.14 11.39 -8.09
CA PHE A 67 13.18 10.98 -9.04
C PHE A 67 14.05 9.90 -8.41
N SER A 68 14.04 8.70 -9.00
CA SER A 68 14.78 7.55 -8.50
C SER A 68 16.29 7.82 -8.51
N SER A 69 16.94 7.71 -7.34
CA SER A 69 18.40 7.83 -7.19
C SER A 69 19.14 6.49 -7.22
N ALA A 70 18.40 5.39 -7.04
CA ALA A 70 18.85 4.00 -7.09
C ALA A 70 17.71 3.12 -7.64
N GLU A 71 17.96 1.82 -7.79
CA GLU A 71 16.92 0.84 -8.14
C GLU A 71 15.75 0.95 -7.15
N PRO A 72 14.55 1.33 -7.60
CA PRO A 72 13.42 1.51 -6.70
C PRO A 72 12.95 0.19 -6.10
N THR A 73 12.50 0.25 -4.86
CA THR A 73 11.93 -0.91 -4.16
C THR A 73 10.66 -1.42 -4.84
N ARG A 74 9.93 -0.52 -5.52
CA ARG A 74 8.74 -0.81 -6.32
C ARG A 74 9.03 -0.92 -7.82
N ASN A 75 10.22 -1.38 -8.23
CA ASN A 75 10.39 -1.91 -9.58
C ASN A 75 9.93 -3.38 -9.60
N PHE A 76 8.78 -3.65 -10.22
CA PHE A 76 8.20 -5.01 -10.28
C PHE A 76 8.93 -5.96 -11.23
N GLU A 77 9.60 -5.42 -12.25
CA GLU A 77 10.30 -6.22 -13.26
C GLU A 77 11.79 -5.86 -13.34
N PRO A 78 12.54 -5.89 -12.22
CA PRO A 78 13.94 -5.43 -12.21
C PRO A 78 14.84 -6.31 -13.08
N GLY A 79 14.42 -7.56 -13.36
CA GLY A 79 15.09 -8.44 -14.31
C GLY A 79 14.81 -8.12 -15.79
N ALA A 80 13.63 -7.61 -16.12
CA ALA A 80 13.26 -7.27 -17.50
C ALA A 80 13.59 -5.82 -17.85
N ASN A 81 13.40 -4.93 -16.87
CA ASN A 81 13.57 -3.48 -16.98
C ASN A 81 14.45 -2.98 -15.82
N PRO A 82 15.75 -3.32 -15.80
CA PRO A 82 16.65 -2.90 -14.72
C PRO A 82 16.87 -1.39 -14.73
N PHE A 83 16.95 -0.78 -13.54
CA PHE A 83 17.36 0.60 -13.38
C PHE A 83 18.80 0.80 -13.85
N VAL A 84 19.05 1.91 -14.51
CA VAL A 84 20.36 2.26 -15.10
C VAL A 84 20.92 3.51 -14.44
N ALA A 85 20.13 4.57 -14.35
CA ALA A 85 20.62 5.86 -13.87
C ALA A 85 19.50 6.79 -13.39
N PRO A 86 19.79 7.73 -12.47
CA PRO A 86 18.90 8.84 -12.17
C PRO A 86 18.77 9.79 -13.37
N LEU A 87 17.65 10.52 -13.44
CA LEU A 87 17.51 11.65 -14.37
C LEU A 87 18.44 12.81 -14.00
N ASP A 88 19.03 13.45 -15.01
CA ASP A 88 19.84 14.65 -14.82
C ASP A 88 18.99 15.90 -14.50
N ALA A 89 19.63 17.02 -14.19
CA ALA A 89 18.92 18.23 -13.79
C ALA A 89 17.99 18.79 -14.89
N GLN A 90 18.36 18.67 -16.16
CA GLN A 90 17.57 19.16 -17.28
C GLN A 90 16.36 18.24 -17.53
N GLN A 91 16.57 16.93 -17.49
CA GLN A 91 15.53 15.92 -17.59
C GLN A 91 14.50 16.08 -16.46
N ARG A 92 14.95 16.26 -15.22
CA ARG A 92 14.05 16.55 -14.08
C ARG A 92 13.24 17.82 -14.28
N ALA A 93 13.84 18.89 -14.80
CA ALA A 93 13.10 20.12 -15.11
C ALA A 93 12.02 19.87 -16.18
N MET A 94 12.32 19.11 -17.23
CA MET A 94 11.35 18.77 -18.27
C MET A 94 10.22 17.86 -17.77
N VAL A 95 10.49 16.94 -16.84
CA VAL A 95 9.43 16.17 -16.17
C VAL A 95 8.50 17.10 -15.38
N ARG A 96 9.05 18.06 -14.61
CA ARG A 96 8.26 19.05 -13.89
C ARG A 96 7.40 19.90 -14.83
N ASP A 97 7.96 20.33 -15.96
CA ASP A 97 7.22 21.06 -16.99
C ASP A 97 6.07 20.22 -17.57
N ALA A 98 6.30 18.93 -17.84
CA ALA A 98 5.26 18.02 -18.31
C ALA A 98 4.14 17.81 -17.28
N LEU A 99 4.50 17.61 -16.01
CA LEU A 99 3.53 17.50 -14.91
C LEU A 99 2.69 18.78 -14.77
N ALA A 100 3.32 19.95 -14.83
CA ALA A 100 2.63 21.24 -14.77
C ALA A 100 1.60 21.43 -15.91
N GLN A 101 1.86 20.87 -17.10
CA GLN A 101 0.88 20.88 -18.18
C GLN A 101 -0.35 20.02 -17.85
N TRP A 102 -0.17 18.85 -17.24
CA TRP A 102 -1.28 18.01 -16.79
C TRP A 102 -2.08 18.65 -15.65
N GLU A 103 -1.43 19.34 -14.70
CA GLU A 103 -2.11 20.14 -13.65
C GLU A 103 -2.93 21.29 -14.25
N ALA A 104 -2.39 21.97 -15.26
CA ALA A 104 -3.12 23.04 -15.95
C ALA A 104 -4.31 22.50 -16.78
N ALA A 105 -4.28 21.23 -17.16
CA ALA A 105 -5.31 20.60 -17.97
C ALA A 105 -6.51 20.11 -17.15
N ALA A 106 -6.28 19.47 -16.00
CA ALA A 106 -7.32 18.81 -15.21
C ALA A 106 -7.12 18.96 -13.69
N GLY A 107 -8.02 18.40 -12.89
CA GLY A 107 -7.96 18.40 -11.42
C GLY A 107 -6.84 17.51 -10.84
N LEU A 108 -5.62 17.64 -11.35
CA LEU A 108 -4.43 16.95 -10.87
C LEU A 108 -3.56 17.90 -10.06
N THR A 109 -2.91 17.37 -9.03
CA THR A 109 -1.88 18.10 -8.28
C THR A 109 -0.73 17.15 -7.99
N PHE A 110 0.45 17.49 -8.50
CA PHE A 110 1.67 16.70 -8.33
C PHE A 110 2.58 17.33 -7.28
N ILE A 111 3.00 16.52 -6.31
CA ILE A 111 3.87 16.96 -5.22
C ILE A 111 5.18 16.18 -5.30
N GLU A 112 6.29 16.90 -5.49
CA GLU A 112 7.61 16.26 -5.46
C GLU A 112 7.99 15.88 -4.03
N THR A 113 8.47 14.65 -3.84
CA THR A 113 8.92 14.13 -2.55
C THR A 113 10.39 13.75 -2.62
N SER A 114 11.04 13.77 -1.46
CA SER A 114 12.49 13.66 -1.33
C SER A 114 12.93 12.64 -0.27
N LYS A 115 12.05 12.25 0.66
CA LYS A 115 12.35 11.30 1.73
C LYS A 115 11.80 9.91 1.48
N HIS A 116 10.85 9.77 0.56
CA HIS A 116 10.24 8.50 0.20
C HIS A 116 10.05 8.40 -1.32
N GLU A 117 9.76 7.18 -1.79
CA GLU A 117 9.34 6.94 -3.16
C GLU A 117 7.90 7.45 -3.34
N GLY A 118 7.68 8.43 -4.21
CA GLY A 118 6.34 8.97 -4.51
C GLY A 118 5.44 7.99 -5.30
N ASP A 119 4.16 8.34 -5.47
CA ASP A 119 3.18 7.57 -6.26
C ASP A 119 3.67 7.28 -7.68
N ILE A 120 4.36 8.25 -8.29
CA ILE A 120 4.99 8.14 -9.60
C ILE A 120 6.51 8.23 -9.46
N LEU A 121 7.22 7.25 -10.01
CA LEU A 121 8.68 7.20 -9.99
C LEU A 121 9.25 7.46 -11.38
N PHE A 122 10.27 8.30 -11.44
CA PHE A 122 10.95 8.66 -12.68
C PHE A 122 12.43 8.22 -12.67
N GLY A 123 12.87 7.53 -13.71
CA GLY A 123 14.28 7.11 -13.85
C GLY A 123 14.65 6.63 -15.24
N ILE A 124 15.93 6.32 -15.45
CA ILE A 124 16.45 5.72 -16.68
C ILE A 124 16.57 4.21 -16.49
N TYR A 125 16.02 3.43 -17.42
CA TYR A 125 15.95 1.98 -17.36
C TYR A 125 16.41 1.35 -18.67
N THR A 126 16.82 0.09 -18.63
CA THR A 126 16.96 -0.71 -19.85
C THR A 126 15.59 -1.19 -20.26
N LEU A 127 15.09 -0.73 -21.41
CA LEU A 127 13.80 -1.16 -21.94
C LEU A 127 13.99 -2.01 -23.20
N SER A 128 12.91 -2.65 -23.66
CA SER A 128 12.90 -3.39 -24.92
C SER A 128 13.34 -2.51 -26.11
N SER A 129 14.02 -3.11 -27.09
CA SER A 129 14.60 -2.38 -28.22
C SER A 129 13.54 -1.56 -28.98
N GLY A 130 13.73 -0.24 -29.04
CA GLY A 130 12.91 0.69 -29.83
C GLY A 130 11.90 1.50 -29.01
N ALA A 131 11.72 1.22 -27.72
CA ALA A 131 10.93 2.06 -26.82
C ALA A 131 11.74 3.28 -26.34
N GLY A 132 11.15 4.47 -26.46
CA GLY A 132 11.71 5.71 -25.91
C GLY A 132 11.45 5.86 -24.41
N GLY A 133 10.27 5.42 -23.97
CA GLY A 133 9.89 5.23 -22.58
C GLY A 133 8.80 4.16 -22.49
N ASP A 134 8.39 3.88 -21.27
CA ASP A 134 7.12 3.25 -20.97
C ASP A 134 6.58 3.74 -19.62
N ALA A 135 5.32 3.46 -19.35
CA ALA A 135 4.73 3.67 -18.05
C ALA A 135 3.62 2.68 -17.74
N SER A 136 3.42 2.44 -16.44
CA SER A 136 2.34 1.60 -15.94
C SER A 136 1.08 2.43 -15.68
N TYR A 137 -0.08 1.87 -16.00
CA TYR A 137 -1.38 2.42 -15.59
C TYR A 137 -1.51 2.49 -14.05
N PRO A 138 -2.37 3.39 -13.53
CA PRO A 138 -2.69 3.40 -12.11
C PRO A 138 -3.57 2.18 -11.77
N GLN A 139 -3.01 1.20 -11.07
CA GLN A 139 -3.71 -0.06 -10.74
C GLN A 139 -4.27 -0.03 -9.32
N HIS A 140 -5.06 0.98 -8.98
CA HIS A 140 -5.73 1.05 -7.68
C HIS A 140 -7.19 1.41 -7.87
N GLY A 141 -8.08 0.88 -7.02
CA GLY A 141 -9.50 1.12 -7.26
C GLY A 141 -10.41 0.84 -6.09
N SER A 142 -11.65 1.24 -6.30
CA SER A 142 -12.79 0.83 -5.51
C SER A 142 -13.90 0.37 -6.45
N PHE A 143 -14.76 -0.51 -5.96
CA PHE A 143 -15.94 -0.99 -6.67
C PHE A 143 -17.13 -1.01 -5.74
N VAL A 144 -18.33 -0.99 -6.29
CA VAL A 144 -19.56 -1.23 -5.53
C VAL A 144 -19.89 -2.71 -5.69
N ASP A 145 -19.90 -3.45 -4.58
CA ASP A 145 -20.24 -4.87 -4.59
C ASP A 145 -21.74 -5.08 -4.91
N PRO A 146 -22.19 -6.33 -5.18
CA PRO A 146 -23.60 -6.59 -5.48
C PRO A 146 -24.59 -6.20 -4.37
N ALA A 147 -24.12 -5.98 -3.13
CA ALA A 147 -24.93 -5.49 -2.03
C ALA A 147 -25.00 -3.96 -1.98
N GLY A 148 -24.41 -3.26 -2.95
CA GLY A 148 -24.38 -1.80 -3.01
C GLY A 148 -23.32 -1.18 -2.10
N VAL A 149 -22.39 -1.96 -1.57
CA VAL A 149 -21.35 -1.48 -0.65
C VAL A 149 -20.10 -1.13 -1.43
N LEU A 150 -19.60 0.09 -1.22
CA LEU A 150 -18.31 0.51 -1.74
C LEU A 150 -17.20 -0.32 -1.07
N ARG A 151 -16.28 -0.90 -1.85
CA ARG A 151 -15.17 -1.76 -1.44
C ARG A 151 -13.86 -1.23 -2.02
N VAL A 152 -12.77 -1.42 -1.30
CA VAL A 152 -11.42 -1.14 -1.80
C VAL A 152 -10.71 -2.43 -2.19
N PHE A 153 -9.82 -2.34 -3.18
CA PHE A 153 -8.81 -3.35 -3.41
C PHE A 153 -7.50 -2.64 -3.73
N SER A 154 -6.40 -3.17 -3.20
CA SER A 154 -5.09 -2.89 -3.76
C SER A 154 -5.01 -3.68 -5.06
N GLY A 155 -4.92 -2.98 -6.21
CA GLY A 155 -4.16 -3.60 -7.28
C GLY A 155 -2.68 -3.61 -6.86
N LEU A 156 -1.93 -4.48 -7.51
CA LEU A 156 -0.55 -4.82 -7.18
C LEU A 156 0.27 -3.54 -6.96
N GLU A 157 0.54 -3.17 -5.71
CA GLU A 157 1.29 -1.98 -5.29
C GLU A 157 2.65 -1.83 -5.98
N ALA A 158 3.15 -2.92 -6.55
CA ALA A 158 4.52 -3.02 -6.99
C ALA A 158 4.83 -2.35 -8.35
N ALA A 159 3.85 -1.88 -9.14
CA ALA A 159 4.13 -1.37 -10.49
C ALA A 159 3.38 -0.10 -10.91
N SER A 160 2.38 0.37 -10.18
CA SER A 160 1.57 1.54 -10.58
C SER A 160 2.41 2.81 -10.71
N GLY A 161 2.22 3.55 -11.81
CA GLY A 161 2.75 4.91 -11.93
C GLY A 161 4.26 5.04 -12.21
N ASN A 162 5.02 3.95 -12.38
CA ASN A 162 6.43 4.08 -12.80
C ASN A 162 6.51 4.64 -14.22
N VAL A 163 7.23 5.74 -14.42
CA VAL A 163 7.54 6.33 -15.71
C VAL A 163 9.03 6.12 -16.00
N ARG A 164 9.32 5.24 -16.96
CA ARG A 164 10.67 4.77 -17.24
C ARG A 164 11.13 5.33 -18.57
N PHE A 165 12.28 6.00 -18.55
CA PHE A 165 12.92 6.51 -19.77
C PHE A 165 14.00 5.53 -20.23
N SER A 166 14.07 5.27 -21.54
CA SER A 166 14.97 4.26 -22.09
C SER A 166 16.42 4.72 -22.11
N SER A 167 17.32 3.88 -21.60
CA SER A 167 18.78 4.06 -21.71
C SER A 167 19.30 3.94 -23.14
N SER A 168 18.50 3.37 -24.05
CA SER A 168 18.87 3.18 -25.46
C SER A 168 18.73 4.45 -26.31
N VAL A 169 18.10 5.50 -25.77
CA VAL A 169 18.02 6.81 -26.43
C VAL A 169 19.35 7.52 -26.27
N GLY A 170 20.21 7.41 -27.28
CA GLY A 170 21.61 7.83 -27.18
C GLY A 170 21.82 9.29 -26.76
N ALA A 171 21.04 10.23 -27.33
CA ALA A 171 21.05 11.63 -26.90
C ALA A 171 19.63 12.21 -26.93
N TRP A 172 19.18 12.68 -25.76
CA TRP A 172 17.89 13.33 -25.60
C TRP A 172 17.95 14.77 -26.10
N SER A 173 17.24 15.07 -27.19
CA SER A 173 16.86 16.47 -27.44
C SER A 173 15.69 16.84 -26.52
N ALA A 174 15.60 18.12 -26.15
CA ALA A 174 14.53 18.59 -25.26
C ALA A 174 13.13 18.25 -25.81
N GLU A 175 12.93 18.42 -27.12
CA GLU A 175 11.67 18.07 -27.81
C GLU A 175 11.34 16.57 -27.70
N THR A 176 12.34 15.70 -27.83
CA THR A 176 12.12 14.24 -27.75
C THR A 176 11.80 13.81 -26.33
N PHE A 177 12.52 14.36 -25.36
CA PHE A 177 12.30 14.02 -23.96
C PHE A 177 10.93 14.49 -23.51
N LEU A 178 10.53 15.72 -23.87
CA LEU A 178 9.24 16.26 -23.47
C LEU A 178 8.06 15.54 -24.15
N ASP A 179 8.19 15.15 -25.43
CA ASP A 179 7.19 14.33 -26.13
C ASP A 179 6.94 12.99 -25.43
N ILE A 180 8.02 12.31 -25.03
CA ILE A 180 7.93 11.05 -24.29
C ILE A 180 7.42 11.29 -22.86
N ALA A 181 7.91 12.31 -22.14
CA ALA A 181 7.47 12.58 -20.79
C ALA A 181 5.95 12.88 -20.72
N LEU A 182 5.42 13.71 -21.62
CA LEU A 182 3.99 13.99 -21.70
C LEU A 182 3.19 12.71 -21.98
N HIS A 183 3.68 11.88 -22.89
CA HIS A 183 3.07 10.60 -23.27
C HIS A 183 3.05 9.59 -22.11
N GLU A 184 4.19 9.31 -21.50
CA GLU A 184 4.30 8.32 -20.43
C GLU A 184 3.58 8.75 -19.15
N ILE A 185 3.58 10.06 -18.83
CA ILE A 185 2.74 10.57 -17.74
C ILE A 185 1.25 10.35 -18.06
N GLY A 186 0.84 10.49 -19.33
CA GLY A 186 -0.51 10.16 -19.80
C GLY A 186 -0.91 8.72 -19.43
N HIS A 187 -0.04 7.75 -19.68
CA HIS A 187 -0.25 6.37 -19.22
C HIS A 187 -0.33 6.26 -17.69
N ALA A 188 0.60 6.90 -16.97
CA ALA A 188 0.63 6.87 -15.50
C ALA A 188 -0.64 7.46 -14.84
N ILE A 189 -1.36 8.35 -15.54
CA ILE A 189 -2.65 8.90 -15.10
C ILE A 189 -3.86 8.25 -15.78
N GLY A 190 -3.68 7.16 -16.53
CA GLY A 190 -4.79 6.34 -17.02
C GLY A 190 -5.24 6.57 -18.48
N LEU A 191 -4.46 7.26 -19.31
CA LEU A 191 -4.73 7.39 -20.74
C LEU A 191 -4.08 6.24 -21.52
N LYS A 192 -4.81 5.59 -22.43
CA LYS A 192 -4.29 4.59 -23.36
C LYS A 192 -3.92 5.20 -24.70
N HIS A 193 -3.21 4.43 -25.53
CA HIS A 193 -3.02 4.79 -26.92
C HIS A 193 -4.37 4.87 -27.67
N PRO A 194 -4.52 5.81 -28.63
CA PRO A 194 -5.76 5.99 -29.39
C PRO A 194 -6.13 4.80 -30.28
N PHE A 195 -5.15 3.97 -30.66
CA PHE A 195 -5.34 2.80 -31.52
C PHE A 195 -5.47 1.48 -30.76
N GLU A 196 -5.27 1.47 -29.44
CA GLU A 196 -5.35 0.28 -28.59
C GLU A 196 -6.78 0.02 -28.12
N ASN A 197 -7.16 -1.27 -28.09
CA ASN A 197 -8.47 -1.74 -27.62
C ASN A 197 -9.64 -0.96 -28.27
N THR A 198 -10.87 -1.10 -27.78
CA THR A 198 -12.02 -0.32 -28.26
C THR A 198 -12.56 0.54 -27.12
N PRO A 199 -13.05 1.77 -27.38
CA PRO A 199 -13.10 2.45 -28.68
C PRO A 199 -11.71 2.91 -29.18
N ARG A 200 -11.58 3.05 -30.51
CA ARG A 200 -10.37 3.59 -31.18
C ARG A 200 -10.62 4.98 -31.73
N LEU A 201 -9.58 5.80 -31.81
CA LEU A 201 -9.67 7.10 -32.45
C LEU A 201 -9.67 6.93 -33.98
N ASP A 202 -10.51 7.71 -34.66
CA ASP A 202 -10.50 7.83 -36.11
C ASP A 202 -9.10 8.17 -36.61
N ALA A 203 -8.62 7.48 -37.65
CA ALA A 203 -7.27 7.67 -38.18
C ALA A 203 -6.99 9.11 -38.65
N THR A 204 -8.02 9.89 -38.97
CA THR A 204 -7.87 11.32 -39.31
C THR A 204 -7.62 12.20 -38.07
N PHE A 205 -8.00 11.74 -36.88
CA PHE A 205 -7.77 12.37 -35.58
C PHE A 205 -6.58 11.77 -34.83
N ASP A 206 -6.14 10.55 -35.16
CA ASP A 206 -4.98 9.88 -34.54
C ASP A 206 -3.66 10.51 -34.99
N ASN A 207 -3.33 11.65 -34.39
CA ASN A 207 -2.05 12.33 -34.55
C ASN A 207 -1.70 13.22 -33.34
N LYS A 208 -0.42 13.56 -33.22
CA LYS A 208 0.16 14.35 -32.13
C LYS A 208 -0.34 15.80 -32.01
N SER A 209 -1.11 16.31 -32.99
CA SER A 209 -1.81 17.60 -32.82
C SER A 209 -3.11 17.47 -32.02
N GLN A 210 -3.68 16.25 -31.95
CA GLN A 210 -4.89 15.95 -31.20
C GLN A 210 -4.58 15.38 -29.81
N THR A 211 -3.57 14.50 -29.74
CA THR A 211 -3.20 13.81 -28.51
C THR A 211 -1.71 13.43 -28.49
N VAL A 212 -1.03 13.68 -27.37
CA VAL A 212 0.35 13.20 -27.15
C VAL A 212 0.43 11.67 -27.12
N MET A 213 -0.69 10.98 -26.89
CA MET A 213 -0.81 9.53 -26.88
C MET A 213 -0.71 8.90 -28.29
N SER A 214 -0.72 9.70 -29.36
CA SER A 214 -0.55 9.20 -30.72
C SER A 214 0.92 8.97 -31.08
N TYR A 215 1.17 7.98 -31.95
CA TYR A 215 2.48 7.74 -32.58
C TYR A 215 2.65 8.49 -33.91
N THR A 216 1.61 9.14 -34.41
CA THR A 216 1.59 9.75 -35.75
C THR A 216 1.80 11.27 -35.67
N GLY A 217 2.71 11.80 -36.48
CA GLY A 217 2.96 13.24 -36.60
C GLY A 217 4.28 13.72 -35.98
N PRO A 218 4.54 15.04 -36.01
CA PRO A 218 5.73 15.60 -35.37
C PRO A 218 5.66 15.45 -33.85
N LYS A 219 6.82 15.45 -33.19
CA LYS A 219 6.93 15.40 -31.73
C LYS A 219 6.12 16.54 -31.10
N ALA A 220 5.37 16.23 -30.05
CA ALA A 220 4.56 17.20 -29.33
C ALA A 220 5.31 17.69 -28.10
N THR A 221 5.29 19.00 -27.86
CA THR A 221 5.82 19.62 -26.64
C THR A 221 4.70 20.18 -25.76
N ALA A 222 3.45 19.97 -26.17
CA ALA A 222 2.26 20.41 -25.46
C ALA A 222 1.12 19.39 -25.58
N LEU A 223 0.25 19.35 -24.57
CA LEU A 223 -0.98 18.57 -24.60
C LEU A 223 -1.93 19.03 -25.72
N GLY A 224 -2.51 18.06 -26.43
CA GLY A 224 -3.54 18.27 -27.43
C GLY A 224 -4.95 18.39 -26.82
N PRO A 225 -5.95 18.81 -27.63
CA PRO A 225 -7.32 18.97 -27.15
C PRO A 225 -7.96 17.68 -26.62
N LEU A 226 -7.60 16.51 -27.16
CA LEU A 226 -8.14 15.23 -26.69
C LEU A 226 -7.49 14.79 -25.37
N ASP A 227 -6.22 15.12 -25.13
CA ASP A 227 -5.54 14.86 -23.85
C ASP A 227 -6.23 15.61 -22.72
N VAL A 228 -6.47 16.91 -22.92
CA VAL A 228 -7.15 17.78 -21.94
C VAL A 228 -8.56 17.28 -21.67
N ALA A 229 -9.30 16.91 -22.71
CA ALA A 229 -10.66 16.38 -22.55
C ALA A 229 -10.67 15.03 -21.81
N ALA A 230 -9.73 14.13 -22.10
CA ALA A 230 -9.60 12.84 -21.41
C ALA A 230 -9.24 13.03 -19.93
N ALA A 231 -8.24 13.85 -19.62
CA ALA A 231 -7.85 14.11 -18.24
C ALA A 231 -8.98 14.78 -17.43
N ARG A 232 -9.75 15.69 -18.04
CA ARG A 232 -10.92 16.30 -17.37
C ARG A 232 -12.08 15.32 -17.17
N ALA A 233 -12.24 14.35 -18.06
CA ALA A 233 -13.23 13.29 -17.89
C ALA A 233 -12.89 12.38 -16.68
N LEU A 234 -11.61 12.24 -16.33
CA LEU A 234 -11.16 11.47 -15.17
C LEU A 234 -11.08 12.29 -13.87
N TYR A 235 -10.58 13.53 -13.95
CA TYR A 235 -10.16 14.29 -12.77
C TYR A 235 -10.87 15.64 -12.59
N GLY A 236 -11.79 15.98 -13.49
CA GLY A 236 -12.49 17.24 -13.45
C GLY A 236 -11.64 18.43 -13.90
N ALA A 237 -12.15 19.63 -13.69
CA ALA A 237 -11.45 20.86 -14.06
C ALA A 237 -10.25 21.14 -13.12
N PRO A 238 -9.23 21.89 -13.60
CA PRO A 238 -8.12 22.32 -12.76
C PRO A 238 -8.57 23.05 -11.49
N LEU A 239 -7.86 22.80 -10.39
CA LEU A 239 -8.09 23.51 -9.14
C LEU A 239 -7.56 24.95 -9.25
N THR A 240 -8.34 25.93 -8.82
CA THR A 240 -7.90 27.34 -8.75
C THR A 240 -7.48 27.70 -7.33
N PRO A 241 -6.70 28.79 -7.11
CA PRO A 241 -6.37 29.27 -5.76
C PRO A 241 -7.59 29.58 -4.89
N GLU A 242 -8.71 29.93 -5.51
CA GLU A 242 -10.00 30.19 -4.83
C GLU A 242 -10.77 28.91 -4.49
N THR A 243 -10.33 27.76 -5.01
CA THR A 243 -10.96 26.48 -4.72
C THR A 243 -10.58 26.04 -3.31
N THR A 244 -11.56 25.87 -2.43
CA THR A 244 -11.35 25.29 -1.10
C THR A 244 -10.81 23.87 -1.26
N ARG A 245 -9.60 23.63 -0.76
CA ARG A 245 -8.95 22.31 -0.82
C ARG A 245 -9.31 21.54 0.44
N PRO A 246 -9.95 20.36 0.34
CA PRO A 246 -10.19 19.50 1.48
C PRO A 246 -8.91 18.73 1.87
N TRP A 247 -7.73 19.33 1.66
CA TRP A 247 -6.43 18.71 1.87
C TRP A 247 -5.32 19.75 2.08
N SER A 248 -4.23 19.32 2.73
CA SER A 248 -3.00 20.08 2.91
C SER A 248 -1.76 19.19 2.77
N TRP A 249 -0.61 19.80 2.52
CA TRP A 249 0.69 19.12 2.46
C TRP A 249 1.69 19.81 3.39
N ASP A 250 2.24 19.06 4.34
CA ASP A 250 3.40 19.48 5.13
C ASP A 250 4.68 19.03 4.43
N GLY A 251 5.29 19.93 3.65
CA GLY A 251 6.53 19.62 2.93
C GLY A 251 7.76 19.45 3.82
N HIS A 252 7.71 19.83 5.10
CA HIS A 252 8.84 19.56 6.00
C HIS A 252 8.84 18.10 6.44
N ASN A 253 7.66 17.56 6.79
CA ASN A 253 7.52 16.19 7.27
C ASN A 253 7.13 15.20 6.16
N GLU A 254 6.75 15.70 4.98
CA GLU A 254 6.13 14.93 3.89
C GLU A 254 4.87 14.20 4.38
N ILE A 255 3.95 14.99 4.96
CA ILE A 255 2.64 14.49 5.45
C ILE A 255 1.53 15.08 4.59
N PHE A 256 0.73 14.22 3.98
CA PHE A 256 -0.49 14.60 3.29
C PHE A 256 -1.67 14.51 4.25
N THR A 257 -2.52 15.54 4.30
CA THR A 257 -3.73 15.52 5.13
C THR A 257 -4.93 15.75 4.25
N ARG A 258 -5.98 14.97 4.42
CA ARG A 258 -7.25 15.10 3.70
C ARG A 258 -8.43 14.94 4.64
N SER A 259 -9.51 15.67 4.35
CA SER A 259 -10.81 15.48 5.01
C SER A 259 -11.88 15.11 4.00
N GLY A 260 -12.69 14.11 4.33
CA GLY A 260 -13.96 13.80 3.68
C GLY A 260 -15.08 14.70 4.16
N THR A 261 -16.31 14.24 3.98
CA THR A 261 -17.56 14.89 4.35
C THR A 261 -18.45 13.93 5.14
N ALA A 262 -19.74 14.24 5.30
CA ALA A 262 -20.68 13.31 5.90
C ALA A 262 -21.26 12.28 4.89
N ALA A 263 -20.86 12.36 3.62
CA ALA A 263 -21.30 11.45 2.56
C ALA A 263 -20.34 10.27 2.41
N SER A 264 -20.81 9.17 1.81
CA SER A 264 -19.94 8.06 1.42
C SER A 264 -19.03 8.45 0.25
N GLU A 265 -17.72 8.39 0.46
CA GLU A 265 -16.72 8.83 -0.49
C GLU A 265 -15.61 7.79 -0.73
N TYR A 266 -14.87 7.99 -1.82
CA TYR A 266 -13.56 7.35 -2.02
C TYR A 266 -12.47 8.36 -1.65
N LEU A 267 -11.76 8.08 -0.56
CA LEU A 267 -10.70 8.93 -0.03
C LEU A 267 -9.35 8.29 -0.34
N ARG A 268 -8.65 8.87 -1.31
CA ARG A 268 -7.29 8.49 -1.67
C ARG A 268 -6.26 9.36 -0.96
N GLY A 269 -5.27 8.71 -0.38
CA GLY A 269 -4.01 9.23 0.14
C GLY A 269 -2.87 9.21 -0.88
N THR A 270 -1.64 9.02 -0.43
CA THR A 270 -0.40 9.07 -1.22
C THR A 270 0.62 8.08 -0.65
N ASN A 271 1.72 7.78 -1.35
CA ASN A 271 2.83 6.98 -0.79
C ASN A 271 3.65 7.68 0.31
N ALA A 272 3.17 8.82 0.82
CA ALA A 272 3.73 9.54 1.95
C ALA A 272 2.92 9.20 3.20
N ALA A 273 3.38 9.60 4.39
CA ALA A 273 2.53 9.48 5.56
C ALA A 273 1.25 10.33 5.39
N ASP A 274 0.09 9.69 5.53
CA ASP A 274 -1.20 10.32 5.34
C ASP A 274 -1.96 10.53 6.66
N VAL A 275 -2.72 11.61 6.74
CA VAL A 275 -3.75 11.83 7.76
C VAL A 275 -5.09 11.99 7.05
N VAL A 276 -5.92 10.94 7.09
CA VAL A 276 -7.24 10.92 6.45
C VAL A 276 -8.32 11.06 7.51
N ASP A 277 -9.00 12.20 7.52
CA ASP A 277 -10.19 12.42 8.32
C ASP A 277 -11.44 12.05 7.50
N THR A 278 -12.07 10.92 7.83
CA THR A 278 -13.27 10.43 7.10
C THR A 278 -14.52 11.28 7.35
N VAL A 279 -14.58 12.00 8.46
CA VAL A 279 -15.73 12.80 8.94
C VAL A 279 -17.02 12.00 9.20
N GLY A 280 -17.59 11.31 8.21
CA GLY A 280 -18.84 10.55 8.32
C GLY A 280 -19.17 9.78 7.04
N GLY A 281 -20.28 9.03 7.04
CA GLY A 281 -20.64 8.18 5.91
C GLY A 281 -19.92 6.82 5.93
N ARG A 282 -20.15 6.02 4.89
CA ARG A 282 -19.44 4.75 4.68
C ARG A 282 -18.40 4.95 3.59
N ASP A 283 -17.18 5.23 3.99
CA ASP A 283 -16.10 5.56 3.06
C ASP A 283 -15.29 4.34 2.63
N ALA A 284 -14.56 4.53 1.53
CA ALA A 284 -13.49 3.68 1.08
C ALA A 284 -12.19 4.47 1.10
N VAL A 285 -11.24 4.06 1.94
CA VAL A 285 -9.96 4.75 2.14
C VAL A 285 -8.81 3.91 1.61
N VAL A 286 -7.92 4.54 0.84
CA VAL A 286 -6.67 3.92 0.38
C VAL A 286 -5.50 4.87 0.63
N THR A 287 -4.50 4.45 1.40
CA THR A 287 -3.34 5.29 1.79
C THR A 287 -1.96 4.74 1.36
N PHE A 288 -1.89 3.55 0.77
CA PHE A 288 -0.70 3.02 0.09
C PHE A 288 0.53 2.75 0.97
N ASP A 289 1.66 3.42 0.76
CA ASP A 289 2.85 3.28 1.59
C ASP A 289 2.89 4.48 2.54
N GLY A 290 3.41 4.31 3.75
CA GLY A 290 3.47 5.41 4.71
C GLY A 290 3.11 4.91 6.10
N ALA A 291 3.30 5.73 7.13
CA ALA A 291 2.73 5.42 8.44
C ALA A 291 1.47 6.28 8.58
N ASP A 292 0.32 5.70 8.25
CA ASP A 292 -0.89 6.45 7.99
C ASP A 292 -1.82 6.49 9.20
N ARG A 293 -2.59 7.58 9.28
CA ARG A 293 -3.56 7.82 10.32
C ARG A 293 -4.93 8.08 9.71
N ILE A 294 -5.85 7.14 9.91
CA ILE A 294 -7.22 7.20 9.38
C ILE A 294 -8.20 7.41 10.53
N VAL A 295 -8.83 8.58 10.60
CA VAL A 295 -9.79 8.93 11.65
C VAL A 295 -11.20 8.51 11.22
N ALA A 296 -11.70 7.41 11.79
CA ALA A 296 -12.95 6.73 11.42
C ALA A 296 -14.13 6.95 12.40
N ARG A 297 -13.88 7.43 13.63
CA ARG A 297 -14.93 7.79 14.63
C ARG A 297 -15.93 6.69 15.02
N GLY A 298 -15.69 5.43 14.64
CA GLY A 298 -16.58 4.30 14.89
C GLY A 298 -17.64 4.06 13.81
N GLN A 299 -17.60 4.76 12.67
CA GLN A 299 -18.52 4.53 11.54
C GLN A 299 -18.09 3.33 10.68
N SER A 300 -19.02 2.86 9.83
CA SER A 300 -18.70 1.87 8.80
C SER A 300 -17.63 2.39 7.83
N LEU A 301 -16.64 1.56 7.51
CA LEU A 301 -15.49 1.97 6.70
C LEU A 301 -14.85 0.77 6.00
N GLU A 302 -14.38 0.97 4.77
CA GLU A 302 -13.43 0.05 4.13
C GLU A 302 -12.06 0.72 4.01
N VAL A 303 -11.00 0.03 4.42
CA VAL A 303 -9.63 0.55 4.40
C VAL A 303 -8.70 -0.43 3.70
N ASN A 304 -7.82 0.13 2.87
CA ASN A 304 -6.57 -0.49 2.49
C ASN A 304 -5.44 0.50 2.73
N ALA A 305 -4.73 0.33 3.84
CA ALA A 305 -3.66 1.25 4.22
C ALA A 305 -2.28 0.81 3.71
N GLY A 306 -2.19 -0.37 3.08
CA GLY A 306 -1.00 -0.83 2.36
C GLY A 306 0.19 -1.14 3.27
N ARG A 307 1.34 -0.52 3.05
CA ARG A 307 2.59 -0.79 3.78
C ARG A 307 2.90 0.32 4.78
N GLY A 308 3.17 -0.10 5.99
CA GLY A 308 3.75 0.73 7.03
C GLY A 308 3.23 0.29 8.38
N ILE A 309 3.16 1.24 9.32
CA ILE A 309 2.43 1.03 10.57
C ILE A 309 1.23 1.95 10.53
N ASP A 310 0.08 1.38 10.19
CA ASP A 310 -1.11 2.13 9.88
C ASP A 310 -2.12 2.06 11.03
N VAL A 311 -2.73 3.22 11.31
CA VAL A 311 -3.55 3.44 12.49
C VAL A 311 -4.95 3.88 12.09
N VAL A 312 -5.95 3.06 12.41
CA VAL A 312 -7.36 3.48 12.38
C VAL A 312 -7.78 4.00 13.75
N VAL A 313 -8.39 5.19 13.78
CA VAL A 313 -8.72 5.91 15.02
C VAL A 313 -10.22 6.07 15.17
N ASN A 314 -10.74 5.47 16.23
CA ASN A 314 -12.13 5.52 16.63
C ASN A 314 -12.29 6.44 17.86
N THR A 315 -13.36 7.24 17.87
CA THR A 315 -13.72 8.12 19.00
C THR A 315 -14.67 7.43 19.99
N VAL A 316 -14.97 6.16 19.76
CA VAL A 316 -15.80 5.31 20.61
C VAL A 316 -14.93 4.40 21.47
N SER A 317 -15.47 3.96 22.61
CA SER A 317 -14.81 2.97 23.48
C SER A 317 -14.82 1.58 22.83
N ARG A 318 -13.79 0.79 23.14
CA ARG A 318 -13.67 -0.62 22.74
C ARG A 318 -14.80 -1.51 23.26
N ASP A 319 -15.51 -1.10 24.31
CA ASP A 319 -16.66 -1.83 24.86
C ASP A 319 -17.86 -1.87 23.89
N LEU A 320 -17.90 -0.99 22.88
CA LEU A 320 -18.93 -1.02 21.84
C LEU A 320 -18.64 -2.03 20.72
N VAL A 321 -17.45 -2.63 20.71
CA VAL A 321 -17.09 -3.67 19.73
C VAL A 321 -17.78 -4.97 20.12
N SER A 322 -18.66 -5.45 19.25
CA SER A 322 -19.42 -6.69 19.46
C SER A 322 -18.76 -7.93 18.84
N ASP A 323 -17.88 -7.73 17.85
CA ASP A 323 -17.21 -8.82 17.14
C ASP A 323 -15.91 -8.30 16.49
N ILE A 324 -14.86 -9.13 16.54
CA ILE A 324 -13.63 -8.94 15.79
C ILE A 324 -13.33 -10.25 15.06
N TYR A 325 -13.08 -10.14 13.77
CA TYR A 325 -12.62 -11.26 12.95
C TYR A 325 -11.33 -10.88 12.26
N ILE A 326 -10.23 -11.57 12.59
CA ILE A 326 -8.94 -11.43 11.89
C ILE A 326 -8.77 -12.66 10.99
N ALA A 327 -8.66 -12.43 9.69
CA ALA A 327 -8.45 -13.51 8.73
C ALA A 327 -7.06 -14.16 8.92
N PRO A 328 -6.92 -15.47 8.64
CA PRO A 328 -5.63 -16.15 8.72
C PRO A 328 -4.54 -15.38 7.95
N GLY A 329 -3.37 -15.26 8.59
CA GLY A 329 -2.23 -14.51 8.04
C GLY A 329 -2.40 -12.98 8.08
N GLY A 330 -3.41 -12.44 8.76
CA GLY A 330 -3.59 -10.99 8.90
C GLY A 330 -4.02 -10.29 7.61
N THR A 331 -4.54 -11.03 6.64
CA THR A 331 -4.86 -10.51 5.30
C THR A 331 -6.02 -9.50 5.28
N PHE A 332 -6.91 -9.58 6.27
CA PHE A 332 -8.01 -8.64 6.47
C PHE A 332 -8.54 -8.77 7.90
N THR A 333 -9.01 -7.67 8.47
CA THR A 333 -9.70 -7.62 9.76
C THR A 333 -11.09 -7.00 9.60
N ARG A 334 -12.10 -7.58 10.25
CA ARG A 334 -13.41 -6.97 10.44
C ARG A 334 -13.61 -6.61 11.89
N ILE A 335 -14.03 -5.38 12.15
CA ILE A 335 -14.46 -4.91 13.47
C ILE A 335 -15.92 -4.48 13.36
N THR A 336 -16.77 -5.05 14.21
CA THR A 336 -18.19 -4.69 14.32
C THR A 336 -18.40 -3.81 15.55
N ILE A 337 -18.88 -2.58 15.35
CA ILE A 337 -19.10 -1.57 16.39
C ILE A 337 -20.61 -1.26 16.41
N GLY A 338 -21.36 -1.93 17.29
CA GLY A 338 -22.83 -1.86 17.25
C GLY A 338 -23.39 -2.35 15.92
N SER A 339 -23.99 -1.45 15.12
CA SER A 339 -24.45 -1.74 13.75
C SER A 339 -23.46 -1.40 12.65
N GLU A 340 -22.35 -0.75 13.00
CA GLU A 340 -21.32 -0.31 12.07
C GLU A 340 -20.27 -1.40 11.84
N GLN A 341 -19.69 -1.41 10.66
CA GLN A 341 -18.68 -2.41 10.28
C GLN A 341 -17.47 -1.76 9.62
N GLN A 342 -16.30 -2.03 10.18
CA GLN A 342 -15.01 -1.62 9.62
C GLN A 342 -14.32 -2.85 9.03
N ASN A 343 -13.98 -2.81 7.74
CA ASN A 343 -13.18 -3.82 7.06
C ASN A 343 -11.82 -3.23 6.72
N LEU A 344 -10.77 -3.81 7.27
CA LEU A 344 -9.43 -3.25 7.34
C LEU A 344 -8.44 -4.20 6.65
N VAL A 345 -7.63 -3.66 5.74
CA VAL A 345 -6.53 -4.35 5.06
C VAL A 345 -5.26 -3.53 5.24
N GLY A 346 -4.15 -4.18 5.61
CA GLY A 346 -2.88 -3.49 5.87
C GLY A 346 -2.99 -2.47 7.00
N VAL A 347 -3.70 -2.80 8.08
CA VAL A 347 -3.83 -1.93 9.26
C VAL A 347 -3.27 -2.68 10.46
N GLU A 348 -2.24 -2.13 11.09
CA GLU A 348 -1.55 -2.74 12.21
C GLU A 348 -2.16 -2.34 13.54
N ARG A 349 -2.79 -1.15 13.62
CA ARG A 349 -3.24 -0.56 14.88
C ARG A 349 -4.67 0.00 14.76
N VAL A 350 -5.49 -0.26 15.77
CA VAL A 350 -6.80 0.37 15.94
C VAL A 350 -6.86 1.03 17.31
N HIS A 351 -7.01 2.35 17.32
CA HIS A 351 -7.12 3.14 18.53
C HIS A 351 -8.59 3.39 18.83
N PHE A 352 -9.03 3.00 20.02
CA PHE A 352 -10.32 3.38 20.57
C PHE A 352 -10.13 4.58 21.52
N ALA A 353 -11.23 5.09 22.07
CA ALA A 353 -11.18 6.21 23.00
C ALA A 353 -10.49 5.87 24.35
N ASP A 354 -10.35 4.58 24.66
CA ASP A 354 -9.92 4.04 25.95
C ASP A 354 -8.67 3.15 25.87
N VAL A 355 -8.55 2.32 24.83
CA VAL A 355 -7.41 1.39 24.63
C VAL A 355 -7.00 1.34 23.15
N ALA A 356 -5.86 0.70 22.89
CA ALA A 356 -5.47 0.34 21.54
C ALA A 356 -5.52 -1.18 21.32
N LEU A 357 -5.69 -1.57 20.07
CA LEU A 357 -5.71 -2.93 19.60
C LEU A 357 -4.66 -3.07 18.48
N ALA A 358 -3.74 -4.00 18.62
CA ALA A 358 -2.80 -4.36 17.57
C ALA A 358 -3.31 -5.59 16.79
N LEU A 359 -3.15 -5.56 15.47
CA LEU A 359 -3.68 -6.54 14.52
C LEU A 359 -2.58 -7.38 13.84
N ASP A 360 -1.32 -6.97 13.94
CA ASP A 360 -0.13 -7.65 13.42
C ASP A 360 0.31 -8.81 14.34
N LEU A 361 -0.52 -9.85 14.41
CA LEU A 361 -0.30 -11.02 15.29
C LEU A 361 0.99 -11.80 15.00
N GLU A 362 1.52 -11.71 13.77
CA GLU A 362 2.84 -12.24 13.39
C GLU A 362 3.94 -11.18 13.36
N GLY A 363 3.56 -9.90 13.41
CA GLY A 363 4.46 -8.74 13.39
C GLY A 363 4.96 -8.36 14.77
N PHE A 364 5.31 -7.08 14.95
CA PHE A 364 5.97 -6.59 16.16
C PHE A 364 5.08 -6.73 17.40
N ALA A 365 3.76 -6.55 17.29
CA ALA A 365 2.90 -6.73 18.45
C ALA A 365 2.79 -8.18 18.91
N GLY A 366 2.66 -9.11 17.96
CA GLY A 366 2.70 -10.54 18.26
C GLY A 366 4.03 -10.99 18.86
N GLN A 367 5.14 -10.50 18.29
CA GLN A 367 6.49 -10.76 18.81
C GLN A 367 6.67 -10.20 20.22
N ALA A 368 6.21 -8.98 20.49
CA ALA A 368 6.25 -8.38 21.82
C ALA A 368 5.45 -9.23 22.83
N TYR A 369 4.23 -9.64 22.48
CA TYR A 369 3.38 -10.45 23.36
C TYR A 369 4.05 -11.79 23.68
N ARG A 370 4.49 -12.53 22.66
CA ARG A 370 5.15 -13.84 22.83
C ARG A 370 6.46 -13.73 23.60
N LEU A 371 7.22 -12.67 23.40
CA LEU A 371 8.49 -12.46 24.11
C LEU A 371 8.24 -12.13 25.57
N TYR A 372 7.25 -11.31 25.86
CA TYR A 372 6.87 -10.94 27.21
C TYR A 372 6.42 -12.18 27.99
N GLU A 373 5.49 -12.97 27.44
CA GLU A 373 5.02 -14.20 28.07
C GLU A 373 6.17 -15.20 28.25
N ALA A 374 6.97 -15.43 27.21
CA ALA A 374 8.11 -16.34 27.29
C ALA A 374 9.16 -15.92 28.32
N ALA A 375 9.32 -14.60 28.53
CA ALA A 375 10.30 -14.07 29.46
C ALA A 375 9.80 -14.02 30.90
N LEU A 376 8.51 -13.85 31.15
CA LEU A 376 7.99 -13.51 32.47
C LEU A 376 6.91 -14.48 32.98
N ASP A 377 6.56 -15.51 32.21
CA ASP A 377 5.66 -16.59 32.60
C ASP A 377 4.29 -16.09 33.08
N ARG A 378 3.77 -15.08 32.38
CA ARG A 378 2.46 -14.49 32.63
C ARG A 378 1.92 -13.77 31.41
N THR A 379 0.61 -13.56 31.38
CA THR A 379 -0.03 -12.63 30.45
C THR A 379 0.58 -11.23 30.60
N PRO A 380 0.97 -10.58 29.49
CA PRO A 380 1.49 -9.23 29.52
C PRO A 380 0.46 -8.25 30.09
N ASP A 381 0.91 -7.30 30.90
CA ASP A 381 0.06 -6.16 31.26
C ASP A 381 0.00 -5.17 30.10
N HIS A 382 -1.13 -4.48 29.93
CA HIS A 382 -1.39 -3.63 28.77
C HIS A 382 -0.38 -2.50 28.60
N GLY A 383 0.04 -1.86 29.69
CA GLY A 383 1.01 -0.76 29.67
C GLY A 383 2.43 -1.21 29.31
N GLY A 384 2.91 -2.28 29.94
CA GLY A 384 4.22 -2.88 29.63
C GLY A 384 4.27 -3.43 28.21
N LEU A 385 3.19 -4.06 27.74
CA LEU A 385 3.10 -4.53 26.36
C LEU A 385 3.14 -3.35 25.38
N GLY A 386 2.36 -2.30 25.62
CA GLY A 386 2.36 -1.09 24.80
C GLY A 386 3.73 -0.44 24.68
N HIS A 387 4.52 -0.44 25.77
CA HIS A 387 5.91 0.03 25.75
C HIS A 387 6.78 -0.77 24.77
N TRP A 388 6.70 -2.11 24.80
CA TRP A 388 7.50 -2.96 23.92
C TRP A 388 7.06 -2.88 22.46
N ILE A 389 5.75 -2.82 22.22
CA ILE A 389 5.20 -2.60 20.87
C ILE A 389 5.75 -1.29 20.30
N ALA A 390 5.64 -0.18 21.03
CA ALA A 390 6.12 1.12 20.58
C ALA A 390 7.64 1.13 20.32
N ALA A 391 8.43 0.44 21.16
CA ALA A 391 9.87 0.34 20.97
C ALA A 391 10.23 -0.44 19.69
N LEU A 392 9.56 -1.56 19.43
CA LEU A 392 9.78 -2.37 18.22
C LEU A 392 9.31 -1.63 16.96
N ASP A 393 8.14 -0.98 17.01
CA ASP A 393 7.63 -0.14 15.92
C ASP A 393 8.59 1.02 15.59
N ALA A 394 9.30 1.55 16.60
CA ALA A 394 10.34 2.57 16.43
C ALA A 394 11.69 2.02 15.92
N GLY A 395 11.77 0.73 15.59
CA GLY A 395 12.94 0.08 15.01
C GLY A 395 13.91 -0.56 16.01
N MET A 396 13.51 -0.73 17.28
CA MET A 396 14.29 -1.54 18.22
C MET A 396 14.41 -2.98 17.70
N PRO A 397 15.61 -3.57 17.63
CA PRO A 397 15.76 -4.97 17.29
C PRO A 397 15.08 -5.87 18.34
N LEU A 398 14.35 -6.90 17.91
CA LEU A 398 13.69 -7.82 18.83
C LEU A 398 14.65 -8.49 19.83
N LEU A 399 15.89 -8.74 19.42
CA LEU A 399 16.94 -9.27 20.31
C LEU A 399 17.32 -8.27 21.43
N GLU A 400 17.25 -6.97 21.15
CA GLU A 400 17.47 -5.93 22.16
C GLU A 400 16.32 -5.93 23.18
N ALA A 401 15.07 -6.08 22.73
CA ALA A 401 13.93 -6.25 23.61
C ALA A 401 14.08 -7.49 24.51
N ALA A 402 14.50 -8.63 23.94
CA ALA A 402 14.75 -9.87 24.71
C ALA A 402 15.84 -9.67 25.78
N SER A 403 16.91 -8.95 25.41
CA SER A 403 17.95 -8.56 26.36
C SER A 403 17.44 -7.63 27.46
N GLY A 404 16.48 -6.76 27.15
CA GLY A 404 15.79 -5.89 28.09
C GLY A 404 15.01 -6.70 29.14
N PHE A 405 14.22 -7.69 28.70
CA PHE A 405 13.51 -8.59 29.61
C PHE A 405 14.46 -9.35 30.53
N ILE A 406 15.54 -9.94 30.02
CA ILE A 406 16.52 -10.67 30.85
C ILE A 406 17.17 -9.78 31.92
N ARG A 407 17.41 -8.51 31.59
CA ARG A 407 17.97 -7.54 32.55
C ARG A 407 16.95 -7.04 33.56
N SER A 408 15.66 -7.27 33.34
CA SER A 408 14.60 -6.81 34.24
C SER A 408 14.71 -7.47 35.62
N GLN A 409 14.26 -6.74 36.65
CA GLN A 409 14.22 -7.29 38.01
C GLN A 409 13.23 -8.46 38.10
N GLU A 410 12.14 -8.43 37.32
CA GLU A 410 11.14 -9.50 37.29
C GLU A 410 11.74 -10.81 36.77
N PHE A 411 12.47 -10.76 35.66
CA PHE A 411 13.18 -11.91 35.12
C PHE A 411 14.19 -12.47 36.15
N ARG A 412 15.00 -11.61 36.77
CA ARG A 412 15.97 -12.03 37.79
C ARG A 412 15.32 -12.64 39.03
N ASN A 413 14.10 -12.22 39.38
CA ASN A 413 13.34 -12.83 40.47
C ASN A 413 12.84 -14.23 40.09
N LEU A 414 12.44 -14.42 38.83
CA LEU A 414 11.89 -15.68 38.33
C LEU A 414 12.97 -16.74 38.08
N TYR A 415 14.08 -16.35 37.45
CA TYR A 415 15.15 -17.28 37.04
C TYR A 415 16.40 -17.24 37.93
N GLY A 416 16.45 -16.32 38.89
CA GLY A 416 17.64 -16.02 39.68
C GLY A 416 18.52 -14.93 39.03
N PRO A 417 19.44 -14.31 39.80
CA PRO A 417 20.22 -13.18 39.31
C PRO A 417 21.23 -13.55 38.21
N ASP A 418 21.77 -14.77 38.24
CA ASP A 418 22.75 -15.30 37.30
C ASP A 418 22.62 -16.83 37.20
N PRO A 419 21.54 -17.36 36.59
CA PRO A 419 21.40 -18.81 36.43
C PRO A 419 22.51 -19.36 35.53
N ASP A 420 23.07 -20.52 35.90
CA ASP A 420 23.95 -21.25 35.01
C ASP A 420 23.19 -21.73 33.75
N ASN A 421 23.92 -22.04 32.67
CA ASN A 421 23.31 -22.37 31.38
C ASN A 421 22.34 -23.57 31.45
N ALA A 422 22.64 -24.59 32.25
CA ALA A 422 21.77 -25.77 32.36
C ALA A 422 20.48 -25.41 33.10
N SER A 423 20.59 -24.71 34.23
CA SER A 423 19.44 -24.22 34.99
C SER A 423 18.56 -23.28 34.17
N PHE A 424 19.18 -22.37 33.40
CA PHE A 424 18.49 -21.45 32.51
C PHE A 424 17.69 -22.17 31.43
N VAL A 425 18.31 -23.11 30.68
CA VAL A 425 17.62 -23.85 29.62
C VAL A 425 16.46 -24.66 30.19
N THR A 426 16.65 -25.35 31.31
CA THR A 426 15.56 -26.10 31.96
C THR A 426 14.40 -25.19 32.36
N ALA A 427 14.67 -24.01 32.89
CA ALA A 427 13.63 -23.06 33.28
C ALA A 427 12.89 -22.47 32.07
N ILE A 428 13.60 -22.13 30.99
CA ILE A 428 12.97 -21.64 29.75
C ILE A 428 12.05 -22.69 29.13
N TYR A 429 12.44 -23.96 29.10
CA TYR A 429 11.54 -25.04 28.63
C TYR A 429 10.25 -25.12 29.44
N LYS A 430 10.37 -25.03 30.77
CA LYS A 430 9.20 -25.09 31.65
C LYS A 430 8.28 -23.90 31.45
N ASN A 431 8.82 -22.69 31.41
CA ASN A 431 8.02 -21.48 31.37
C ASN A 431 7.41 -21.25 29.98
N VAL A 432 8.17 -21.50 28.90
CA VAL A 432 7.71 -21.18 27.53
C VAL A 432 6.92 -22.33 26.92
N LEU A 433 7.31 -23.59 27.19
CA LEU A 433 6.74 -24.77 26.54
C LEU A 433 5.92 -25.64 27.50
N GLU A 434 5.80 -25.24 28.77
CA GLU A 434 4.99 -25.92 29.79
C GLU A 434 5.37 -27.40 29.99
N ARG A 435 6.66 -27.73 29.78
CA ARG A 435 7.18 -29.10 29.86
C ARG A 435 8.66 -29.17 30.23
N ASP A 436 9.08 -30.34 30.69
CA ASP A 436 10.50 -30.63 30.87
C ASP A 436 11.23 -30.70 29.51
N PRO A 437 12.52 -30.32 29.46
CA PRO A 437 13.30 -30.39 28.24
C PRO A 437 13.56 -31.84 27.82
N GLU A 438 13.38 -32.13 26.55
CA GLU A 438 13.86 -33.38 25.95
C GLU A 438 15.39 -33.37 25.84
N PRO A 439 16.07 -34.53 25.97
CA PRO A 439 17.53 -34.58 26.01
C PRO A 439 18.22 -33.90 24.81
N GLN A 440 17.70 -34.12 23.58
CA GLN A 440 18.32 -33.58 22.37
C GLN A 440 18.22 -32.05 22.29
N GLY A 441 17.07 -31.48 22.65
CA GLY A 441 16.88 -30.03 22.63
C GLY A 441 17.60 -29.34 23.78
N PHE A 442 17.64 -29.96 24.97
CA PHE A 442 18.49 -29.51 26.07
C PHE A 442 19.95 -29.41 25.65
N ASP A 443 20.51 -30.50 25.10
CA ASP A 443 21.91 -30.55 24.66
C ASP A 443 22.19 -29.55 23.53
N TYR A 444 21.23 -29.34 22.63
CA TYR A 444 21.33 -28.33 21.58
C TYR A 444 21.49 -26.92 22.15
N TRP A 445 20.57 -26.48 23.01
CA TRP A 445 20.58 -25.13 23.56
C TRP A 445 21.75 -24.90 24.51
N LEU A 446 22.09 -25.90 25.34
CA LEU A 446 23.27 -25.87 26.19
C LEU A 446 24.55 -25.75 25.36
N GLY A 447 24.65 -26.48 24.26
CA GLY A 447 25.76 -26.40 23.31
C GLY A 447 25.87 -25.02 22.65
N LYS A 448 24.74 -24.39 22.30
CA LYS A 448 24.71 -23.02 21.77
C LYS A 448 25.23 -22.01 22.79
N LEU A 449 24.74 -22.04 24.02
CA LEU A 449 25.21 -21.16 25.11
C LEU A 449 26.71 -21.36 25.37
N THR A 450 27.17 -22.60 25.39
CA THR A 450 28.61 -22.92 25.57
C THR A 450 29.47 -22.41 24.41
N SER A 451 28.90 -22.26 23.22
CA SER A 451 29.57 -21.74 22.02
C SER A 451 29.49 -20.21 21.88
N GLY A 452 28.94 -19.50 22.87
CA GLY A 452 28.91 -18.03 22.90
C GLY A 452 27.59 -17.40 22.47
N VAL A 453 26.54 -18.19 22.18
CA VAL A 453 25.18 -17.66 22.05
C VAL A 453 24.73 -17.13 23.41
N THR A 454 24.04 -15.99 23.42
CA THR A 454 23.55 -15.33 24.61
C THR A 454 22.23 -15.94 25.11
N GLN A 455 21.92 -15.76 26.39
CA GLN A 455 20.60 -16.12 26.93
C GLN A 455 19.45 -15.40 26.23
N ALA A 456 19.68 -14.17 25.74
CA ALA A 456 18.68 -13.40 24.98
C ALA A 456 18.36 -14.05 23.63
N GLU A 457 19.37 -14.55 22.92
CA GLU A 457 19.17 -15.30 21.68
C GLU A 457 18.44 -16.63 21.92
N VAL A 458 18.71 -17.31 23.04
CA VAL A 458 17.97 -18.52 23.42
C VAL A 458 16.51 -18.18 23.71
N LEU A 459 16.24 -17.21 24.59
CA LEU A 459 14.88 -16.76 24.92
C LEU A 459 14.09 -16.40 23.65
N LEU A 460 14.71 -15.64 22.74
CA LEU A 460 14.12 -15.29 21.46
C LEU A 460 13.78 -16.53 20.61
N GLY A 461 14.69 -17.51 20.56
CA GLY A 461 14.48 -18.76 19.85
C GLY A 461 13.30 -19.58 20.37
N PHE A 462 13.06 -19.59 21.69
CA PHE A 462 11.88 -20.22 22.29
C PHE A 462 10.61 -19.41 22.03
N SER A 463 10.67 -18.08 22.23
CA SER A 463 9.55 -17.17 22.05
C SER A 463 8.96 -17.26 20.63
N GLU A 464 9.81 -17.32 19.61
CA GLU A 464 9.39 -17.42 18.21
C GLU A 464 9.32 -18.86 17.67
N SER A 465 9.43 -19.87 18.55
CA SER A 465 9.24 -21.27 18.17
C SER A 465 7.79 -21.53 17.73
N VAL A 466 7.60 -22.47 16.80
CA VAL A 466 6.26 -22.88 16.34
C VAL A 466 5.40 -23.37 17.50
N GLU A 467 6.01 -24.04 18.49
CA GLU A 467 5.32 -24.53 19.68
C GLU A 467 4.75 -23.38 20.51
N ASN A 468 5.54 -22.34 20.80
CA ASN A 468 5.09 -21.16 21.54
C ASN A 468 4.10 -20.29 20.72
N LYS A 469 4.30 -20.15 19.41
CA LYS A 469 3.34 -19.44 18.56
C LYS A 469 1.96 -20.10 18.62
N ASN A 470 1.92 -21.44 18.61
CA ASN A 470 0.67 -22.19 18.70
C ASN A 470 0.01 -22.11 20.09
N SER A 471 0.78 -22.07 21.19
CA SER A 471 0.22 -21.92 22.54
C SER A 471 -0.42 -20.54 22.73
N VAL A 472 0.19 -19.49 22.18
CA VAL A 472 -0.28 -18.11 22.29
C VAL A 472 -1.42 -17.76 21.32
N ALA A 473 -1.52 -18.46 20.17
CA ALA A 473 -2.42 -18.09 19.08
C ALA A 473 -3.87 -17.83 19.51
N GLN A 474 -4.41 -18.63 20.44
CA GLN A 474 -5.77 -18.44 20.92
C GLN A 474 -5.94 -17.17 21.78
N ALA A 475 -4.94 -16.81 22.58
CA ALA A 475 -5.00 -15.67 23.48
C ALA A 475 -5.04 -14.32 22.73
N ILE A 476 -4.50 -14.29 21.50
CA ILE A 476 -4.38 -13.09 20.68
C ILE A 476 -5.27 -13.12 19.43
N ALA A 477 -6.18 -14.10 19.32
CA ALA A 477 -6.98 -14.34 18.11
C ALA A 477 -7.88 -13.15 17.71
N ASP A 478 -8.34 -12.36 18.68
CA ASP A 478 -9.20 -11.19 18.48
C ASP A 478 -8.40 -9.87 18.48
N GLY A 479 -7.07 -9.96 18.31
CA GLY A 479 -6.16 -8.83 18.43
C GLY A 479 -5.55 -8.70 19.83
N ILE A 480 -4.51 -7.86 19.91
CA ILE A 480 -3.73 -7.66 21.13
C ILE A 480 -4.09 -6.31 21.73
N VAL A 481 -4.75 -6.32 22.89
CA VAL A 481 -5.12 -5.08 23.61
C VAL A 481 -3.91 -4.56 24.39
N TYR A 482 -3.65 -3.27 24.27
CA TYR A 482 -2.59 -2.59 25.00
C TYR A 482 -2.98 -1.14 25.32
N ASP A 483 -2.28 -0.54 26.29
CA ASP A 483 -2.48 0.86 26.62
C ASP A 483 -1.59 1.71 25.71
N LEU A 484 -2.14 2.78 25.16
CA LEU A 484 -1.33 3.76 24.41
C LEU A 484 -0.21 4.24 25.32
N SER A 485 1.04 4.05 24.89
CA SER A 485 2.18 4.55 25.64
C SER A 485 2.02 6.06 25.80
N VAL A 486 1.99 6.53 27.05
CA VAL A 486 2.07 7.96 27.32
C VAL A 486 3.48 8.38 26.91
N ALA A 487 3.60 9.01 25.74
CA ALA A 487 4.85 9.55 25.23
C ALA A 487 5.38 10.67 26.14
#